data_AF-A0A5B7YIX6-F1
#
_entry.id   AF-A0A5B7YIX6-F1
#
_cell.length_a   1.000
_cell.length_b   1.000
_cell.length_c   1.000
_cell.angle_alpha   90.00
_cell.angle_beta   90.00
_cell.angle_gamma   90.00
#
_symmetry.space_group_name_H-M   'P 1'
#
loop_
_entity.id
_entity.type
_entity.pdbx_description
1 polymer ?
#
loop_
_entity_poly.entity_id
_entity_poly.type
_entity_poly.pdbx_seq_one_letter_code
_entity_poly.pdbx_strand_id
1 'polypeptide(L)'
;MTSSSHDKQAVKTAQRQAVHLTTSEQVLRISALLIAVVMGFICLQSGTAYFTASRSAEQVESWFTGDSLPEISTLQSVQKNLESVDTALLDDASVKIALAKLYIVRAQTQTSDVYYEAARKAISDARLMQPSHFEALALQVFLDDYLKQNDEDTFAAMSTLLNLAPYEKNVQQLVGPIMIKRWYELPGELQQAGEKLMTSALREPETREQMLSAMARYKVAAPFSCCSPNKATSARLRMLEAEAANATYR
;
A
#
# COMPACT_ATOMS: atom_id res chain seq x y z
N MET A 1 27.34 46.65 70.38
CA MET A 1 27.88 45.53 69.57
C MET A 1 26.75 44.58 69.23
N THR A 2 25.96 44.85 68.19
CA THR A 2 24.83 43.99 67.76
C THR A 2 24.70 44.06 66.24
N SER A 3 25.66 43.44 65.53
CA SER A 3 25.62 43.34 64.06
C SER A 3 26.39 42.09 63.60
N SER A 4 25.91 40.90 63.97
CA SER A 4 26.53 39.62 63.55
C SER A 4 25.52 38.49 63.28
N SER A 5 24.24 38.69 63.63
CA SER A 5 23.20 37.65 63.50
C SER A 5 22.50 37.65 62.13
N HIS A 6 22.25 38.82 61.53
CA HIS A 6 21.52 38.92 60.26
C HIS A 6 22.35 38.49 59.05
N ASP A 7 23.65 38.76 59.03
CA ASP A 7 24.54 38.35 57.93
C ASP A 7 24.71 36.83 57.82
N LYS A 8 24.72 36.11 58.96
CA LYS A 8 24.85 34.64 58.95
C LYS A 8 23.60 33.93 58.45
N GLN A 9 22.41 34.54 58.59
CA GLN A 9 21.16 34.01 58.03
C GLN A 9 21.07 34.26 56.52
N ALA A 10 21.45 35.45 56.04
CA ALA A 10 21.45 35.78 54.62
C ALA A 10 22.38 34.86 53.80
N VAL A 11 23.59 34.57 54.32
CA VAL A 11 24.55 33.66 53.68
C VAL A 11 24.05 32.21 53.63
N LYS A 12 23.39 31.72 54.68
CA LYS A 12 22.79 30.37 54.69
C LYS A 12 21.62 30.23 53.70
N THR A 13 20.82 31.28 53.53
CA THR A 13 19.69 31.27 52.57
C THR A 13 20.20 31.34 51.13
N ALA A 14 21.22 32.15 50.86
CA ALA A 14 21.89 32.21 49.55
C ALA A 14 22.61 30.90 49.19
N GLN A 15 23.28 30.24 50.15
CA GLN A 15 23.87 28.91 49.93
C GLN A 15 22.81 27.84 49.67
N ARG A 16 21.67 27.85 50.38
CA ARG A 16 20.57 26.92 50.12
C ARG A 16 19.93 27.14 48.75
N GLN A 17 19.76 28.38 48.32
CA GLN A 17 19.25 28.71 46.97
C GLN A 17 20.25 28.32 45.87
N ALA A 18 21.55 28.53 46.07
CA ALA A 18 22.58 28.13 45.11
C ALA A 18 22.70 26.60 44.97
N VAL A 19 22.59 25.85 46.07
CA VAL A 19 22.58 24.37 46.04
C VAL A 19 21.28 23.83 45.42
N HIS A 20 20.14 24.50 45.63
CA HIS A 20 18.88 24.13 44.97
C HIS A 20 18.90 24.40 43.47
N LEU A 21 19.53 25.51 43.01
CA LEU A 21 19.68 25.81 41.59
C LEU A 21 20.60 24.80 40.88
N THR A 22 21.73 24.44 41.49
CA THR A 22 22.67 23.47 40.90
C THR A 22 22.12 22.06 40.87
N THR A 23 21.36 21.63 41.88
CA THR A 23 20.68 20.33 41.86
C THR A 23 19.51 20.31 40.88
N SER A 24 18.72 21.39 40.76
CA SER A 24 17.67 21.45 39.74
C SER A 24 18.20 21.45 38.31
N GLU A 25 19.32 22.14 38.05
CA GLU A 25 19.97 22.11 36.74
C GLU A 25 20.56 20.73 36.41
N GLN A 26 21.16 20.05 37.39
CA GLN A 26 21.67 18.68 37.20
C GLN A 26 20.54 17.69 36.92
N VAL A 27 19.41 17.77 37.65
CA VAL A 27 18.22 16.95 37.37
C VAL A 27 17.69 17.23 35.97
N LEU A 28 17.55 18.51 35.58
CA LEU A 28 17.09 18.88 34.24
C LEU A 28 18.01 18.32 33.13
N ARG A 29 19.33 18.41 33.32
CA ARG A 29 20.32 17.88 32.36
C ARG A 29 20.26 16.35 32.26
N ILE A 30 20.12 15.65 33.39
CA ILE A 30 19.99 14.18 33.41
C ILE A 30 18.66 13.76 32.77
N SER A 31 17.56 14.44 33.09
CA SER A 31 16.26 14.19 32.45
C SER A 31 16.29 14.45 30.95
N ALA A 32 16.92 15.54 30.50
CA ALA A 32 17.08 15.85 29.07
C ALA A 32 17.94 14.78 28.36
N LEU A 33 19.01 14.31 29.00
CA LEU A 33 19.88 13.26 28.46
C LEU A 33 19.15 11.91 28.39
N LEU A 34 18.36 11.56 29.40
CA LEU A 34 17.51 10.37 29.38
C LEU A 34 16.44 10.44 28.28
N ILE A 35 15.78 11.58 28.10
CA ILE A 35 14.83 11.80 27.00
C ILE A 35 15.53 11.66 25.66
N ALA A 36 16.72 12.25 25.50
CA ALA A 36 17.50 12.13 24.27
C ALA A 36 17.91 10.67 23.96
N VAL A 37 18.29 9.89 24.98
CA VAL A 37 18.60 8.46 24.83
C VAL A 37 17.36 7.66 24.45
N VAL A 38 16.21 7.90 25.10
CA VAL A 38 14.95 7.24 24.78
C VAL A 38 14.50 7.58 23.35
N MET A 39 14.57 8.86 22.96
CA MET A 39 14.28 9.28 21.58
C MET A 39 15.24 8.65 20.57
N GLY A 40 16.53 8.58 20.88
CA GLY A 40 17.51 7.90 20.03
C GLY A 40 17.19 6.41 19.84
N PHE A 41 16.75 5.73 20.91
CA PHE A 41 16.33 4.34 20.85
C PHE A 41 15.05 4.15 20.03
N ILE A 42 14.05 5.00 20.21
CA ILE A 42 12.81 4.99 19.41
C ILE A 42 13.14 5.19 17.93
N CYS A 43 13.94 6.19 17.58
CA CYS A 43 14.35 6.43 16.19
C CYS A 43 15.07 5.22 15.57
N LEU A 44 15.95 4.57 16.33
CA LEU A 44 16.65 3.36 15.87
C LEU A 44 15.67 2.20 15.64
N GLN A 45 14.74 1.97 16.57
CA GLN A 45 13.73 0.92 16.44
C GLN A 45 12.77 1.18 15.28
N SER A 46 12.30 2.41 15.11
CA SER A 46 11.44 2.79 13.98
C SER A 46 12.17 2.64 12.64
N GLY A 47 13.45 3.02 12.58
CA GLY A 47 14.26 2.87 11.37
C GLY A 47 14.47 1.42 10.96
N THR A 48 14.78 0.52 11.91
CA THR A 48 14.93 -0.91 11.62
C THR A 48 13.60 -1.57 11.26
N ALA A 49 12.51 -1.16 11.91
CA ALA A 49 11.16 -1.62 11.57
C ALA A 49 10.77 -1.22 10.14
N TYR A 50 10.99 0.03 9.75
CA TYR A 50 10.69 0.53 8.42
C TYR A 50 11.50 -0.20 7.33
N PHE A 51 12.81 -0.39 7.55
CA PHE A 51 13.64 -1.15 6.62
C PHE A 51 13.17 -2.60 6.45
N THR A 52 12.78 -3.24 7.56
CA THR A 52 12.26 -4.61 7.56
C THR A 52 10.93 -4.70 6.84
N ALA A 53 10.03 -3.74 7.05
CA ALA A 53 8.76 -3.65 6.34
C ALA A 53 8.96 -3.41 4.84
N SER A 54 9.82 -2.48 4.43
CA SER A 54 10.11 -2.20 3.02
C SER A 54 10.58 -3.45 2.28
N ARG A 55 11.56 -4.17 2.85
CA ARG A 55 12.05 -5.42 2.26
C ARG A 55 10.96 -6.50 2.20
N SER A 56 10.16 -6.61 3.24
CA SER A 56 9.05 -7.57 3.30
C SER A 56 7.97 -7.22 2.26
N ALA A 57 7.66 -5.94 2.09
CA ALA A 57 6.71 -5.44 1.11
C ALA A 57 7.18 -5.71 -0.33
N GLU A 58 8.44 -5.44 -0.65
CA GLU A 58 9.03 -5.79 -1.96
C GLU A 58 8.94 -7.29 -2.25
N GLN A 59 9.22 -8.12 -1.25
CA GLN A 59 9.12 -9.57 -1.41
C GLN A 59 7.67 -10.02 -1.65
N VAL A 60 6.72 -9.46 -0.89
CA VAL A 60 5.29 -9.70 -1.08
C VAL A 60 4.84 -9.25 -2.45
N GLU A 61 5.31 -8.10 -2.93
CA GLU A 61 4.98 -7.60 -4.26
C GLU A 61 5.35 -8.62 -5.32
N SER A 62 6.58 -9.14 -5.27
CA SER A 62 7.06 -10.12 -6.24
C SER A 62 6.23 -11.41 -6.27
N TRP A 63 5.66 -11.82 -5.13
CA TRP A 63 4.76 -12.97 -5.08
C TRP A 63 3.37 -12.63 -5.62
N PHE A 64 2.88 -11.43 -5.29
CA PHE A 64 1.55 -10.97 -5.67
C PHE A 64 1.45 -10.73 -7.18
N THR A 65 2.49 -10.17 -7.80
CA THR A 65 2.58 -9.98 -9.26
C THR A 65 2.86 -11.29 -10.00
N GLY A 66 3.32 -12.33 -9.30
CA GLY A 66 3.69 -13.63 -9.86
C GLY A 66 5.10 -13.70 -10.43
N ASP A 67 5.97 -12.73 -10.11
CA ASP A 67 7.38 -12.72 -10.52
C ASP A 67 8.19 -13.81 -9.81
N SER A 68 7.77 -14.22 -8.61
CA SER A 68 8.35 -15.36 -7.89
C SER A 68 7.29 -16.17 -7.16
N LEU A 69 7.61 -17.44 -6.87
CA LEU A 69 6.73 -18.33 -6.09
C LEU A 69 7.15 -18.33 -4.61
N PRO A 70 6.18 -18.21 -3.68
CA PRO A 70 6.49 -18.23 -2.27
C PRO A 70 6.75 -19.64 -1.74
N GLU A 71 7.77 -19.78 -0.89
CA GLU A 71 7.88 -20.94 0.00
C GLU A 71 7.00 -20.75 1.25
N ILE A 72 6.35 -21.82 1.72
CA ILE A 72 5.41 -21.77 2.86
C ILE A 72 6.08 -21.24 4.14
N SER A 73 7.31 -21.66 4.42
CA SER A 73 8.11 -21.19 5.56
C SER A 73 8.37 -19.68 5.48
N THR A 74 8.66 -19.19 4.28
CA THR A 74 8.96 -17.77 4.02
C THR A 74 7.71 -16.91 4.15
N LEU A 75 6.52 -17.39 3.73
CA LEU A 75 5.24 -16.69 3.96
C LEU A 75 4.94 -16.46 5.44
N GLN A 76 5.23 -17.45 6.29
CA GLN A 76 5.02 -17.34 7.74
C GLN A 76 6.00 -16.34 8.38
N SER A 77 7.26 -16.40 7.97
CA SER A 77 8.29 -15.47 8.43
C SER A 77 7.96 -14.02 8.04
N VAL A 78 7.60 -13.78 6.79
CA VAL A 78 7.24 -12.45 6.28
C VAL A 78 5.96 -11.92 6.93
N GLN A 79 4.95 -12.79 7.15
CA GLN A 79 3.76 -12.39 7.91
C GLN A 79 4.12 -11.89 9.30
N LYS A 80 4.90 -12.69 10.06
CA LYS A 80 5.29 -12.34 11.42
C LYS A 80 6.09 -11.03 11.45
N ASN A 81 6.95 -10.79 10.47
CA ASN A 81 7.71 -9.54 10.36
C ASN A 81 6.78 -8.36 10.11
N LEU A 82 5.89 -8.45 9.13
CA LEU A 82 4.96 -7.36 8.82
C LEU A 82 3.98 -7.08 9.95
N GLU A 83 3.42 -8.10 10.61
CA GLU A 83 2.55 -7.93 11.78
C GLU A 83 3.31 -7.32 12.97
N SER A 84 4.56 -7.74 13.20
CA SER A 84 5.39 -7.13 14.24
C SER A 84 5.67 -5.66 13.94
N VAL A 85 5.91 -5.31 12.67
CA VAL A 85 6.10 -3.90 12.28
C VAL A 85 4.80 -3.12 12.39
N ASP A 86 3.66 -3.69 12.00
CA ASP A 86 2.33 -3.07 12.13
C ASP A 86 2.00 -2.71 13.59
N THR A 87 2.43 -3.54 14.54
CA THR A 87 2.29 -3.20 15.98
C THR A 87 3.26 -2.13 16.48
N ALA A 88 4.41 -1.95 15.82
CA ALA A 88 5.46 -1.03 16.25
C ALA A 88 5.37 0.35 15.58
N LEU A 89 5.03 0.36 14.28
CA LEU A 89 4.73 1.53 13.47
C LEU A 89 3.21 1.64 13.41
N LEU A 90 2.62 2.22 14.46
CA LEU A 90 1.19 2.49 14.49
C LEU A 90 0.80 3.33 13.27
N ASP A 91 -0.26 2.90 12.58
CA ASP A 91 -0.94 3.63 11.50
C ASP A 91 -0.16 3.79 10.17
N ASP A 92 0.68 2.82 9.77
CA ASP A 92 1.29 2.80 8.43
C ASP A 92 0.42 2.07 7.40
N ALA A 93 -0.26 2.83 6.53
CA ALA A 93 -1.09 2.30 5.45
C ALA A 93 -0.32 1.40 4.46
N SER A 94 0.97 1.64 4.24
CA SER A 94 1.81 0.84 3.33
C SER A 94 2.03 -0.56 3.89
N VAL A 95 2.23 -0.67 5.20
CA VAL A 95 2.35 -1.96 5.90
C VAL A 95 1.04 -2.74 5.80
N LYS A 96 -0.11 -2.06 5.96
CA LYS A 96 -1.44 -2.68 5.79
C LYS A 96 -1.66 -3.18 4.36
N ILE A 97 -1.26 -2.42 3.35
CA ILE A 97 -1.33 -2.83 1.94
C ILE A 97 -0.45 -4.05 1.68
N ALA A 98 0.78 -4.07 2.22
CA ALA A 98 1.67 -5.22 2.12
C ALA A 98 1.06 -6.46 2.80
N LEU A 99 0.46 -6.31 3.99
CA LEU A 99 -0.26 -7.38 4.67
C LEU A 99 -1.44 -7.90 3.84
N ALA A 100 -2.23 -6.99 3.24
CA ALA A 100 -3.34 -7.38 2.38
C ALA A 100 -2.89 -8.23 1.19
N LYS A 101 -1.85 -7.80 0.46
CA LYS A 101 -1.28 -8.56 -0.66
C LYS A 101 -0.75 -9.91 -0.19
N LEU A 102 -0.03 -9.96 0.94
CA LEU A 102 0.46 -11.20 1.53
C LEU A 102 -0.69 -12.16 1.84
N TYR A 103 -1.77 -11.68 2.44
CA TYR A 103 -2.92 -12.51 2.75
C TYR A 103 -3.60 -13.05 1.49
N ILE A 104 -3.72 -12.25 0.43
CA ILE A 104 -4.22 -12.73 -0.87
C ILE A 104 -3.33 -13.86 -1.42
N VAL A 105 -2.01 -13.67 -1.42
CA VAL A 105 -1.04 -14.71 -1.86
C VAL A 105 -1.18 -15.99 -1.02
N ARG A 106 -1.31 -15.85 0.30
CA ARG A 106 -1.49 -17.00 1.20
C ARG A 106 -2.82 -17.70 0.97
N ALA A 107 -3.90 -16.97 0.75
CA ALA A 107 -5.20 -17.53 0.43
C ALA A 107 -5.14 -18.37 -0.84
N GLN A 108 -4.41 -17.90 -1.86
CA GLN A 108 -4.19 -18.63 -3.11
C GLN A 108 -3.34 -19.90 -2.93
N THR A 109 -2.32 -19.85 -2.08
CA THR A 109 -1.39 -20.99 -1.88
C THR A 109 -1.92 -22.04 -0.89
N GLN A 110 -2.58 -21.61 0.18
CA GLN A 110 -3.04 -22.47 1.28
C GLN A 110 -4.56 -22.75 1.23
N THR A 111 -5.28 -22.13 0.31
CA THR A 111 -6.73 -22.36 0.06
C THR A 111 -7.58 -22.19 1.31
N SER A 112 -7.50 -21.02 1.96
CA SER A 112 -8.22 -20.72 3.20
C SER A 112 -8.88 -19.35 3.15
N ASP A 113 -10.20 -19.33 3.36
CA ASP A 113 -11.03 -18.11 3.37
C ASP A 113 -10.65 -17.14 4.48
N VAL A 114 -10.06 -17.64 5.57
CA VAL A 114 -9.55 -16.82 6.68
C VAL A 114 -8.57 -15.77 6.20
N TYR A 115 -7.77 -16.09 5.18
CA TYR A 115 -6.81 -15.15 4.61
C TYR A 115 -7.50 -14.10 3.72
N TYR A 116 -8.58 -14.43 3.01
CA TYR A 116 -9.34 -13.41 2.28
C TYR A 116 -10.01 -12.41 3.23
N GLU A 117 -10.55 -12.89 4.36
CA GLU A 117 -11.10 -12.01 5.40
C GLU A 117 -10.02 -11.12 6.05
N ALA A 118 -8.85 -11.69 6.32
CA ALA A 118 -7.70 -10.92 6.81
C ALA A 118 -7.25 -9.86 5.79
N ALA A 119 -7.25 -10.18 4.50
CA ALA A 119 -6.95 -9.24 3.43
C ALA A 119 -7.98 -8.09 3.38
N ARG A 120 -9.29 -8.40 3.44
CA ARG A 120 -10.36 -7.40 3.49
C ARG A 120 -10.20 -6.44 4.65
N LYS A 121 -9.92 -6.97 5.84
CA LYS A 121 -9.67 -6.16 7.03
C LYS A 121 -8.46 -5.23 6.83
N ALA A 122 -7.34 -5.76 6.36
CA ALA A 122 -6.13 -4.96 6.13
C ALA A 122 -6.36 -3.85 5.07
N ILE A 123 -7.11 -4.13 4.00
CA ILE A 123 -7.51 -3.13 3.00
C ILE A 123 -8.40 -2.05 3.64
N SER A 124 -9.38 -2.45 4.44
CA SER A 124 -10.28 -1.52 5.14
C SER A 124 -9.50 -0.62 6.10
N ASP A 125 -8.60 -1.19 6.90
CA ASP A 125 -7.74 -0.45 7.82
C ASP A 125 -6.86 0.57 7.06
N ALA A 126 -6.23 0.15 5.96
CA ALA A 126 -5.43 1.05 5.11
C ALA A 126 -6.26 2.23 4.57
N ARG A 127 -7.50 1.98 4.15
CA ARG A 127 -8.41 3.02 3.66
C ARG A 127 -8.86 3.99 4.75
N LEU A 128 -9.04 3.51 5.99
CA LEU A 128 -9.37 4.36 7.13
C LEU A 128 -8.20 5.26 7.51
N MET A 129 -6.96 4.74 7.42
CA MET A 129 -5.74 5.50 7.70
C MET A 129 -5.45 6.53 6.61
N GLN A 130 -5.56 6.14 5.34
CA GLN A 130 -5.25 6.99 4.20
C GLN A 130 -6.29 6.84 3.08
N PRO A 131 -7.43 7.56 3.15
CA PRO A 131 -8.51 7.46 2.16
C PRO A 131 -8.10 7.80 0.73
N SER A 132 -7.05 8.63 0.56
CA SER A 132 -6.49 8.99 -0.74
C SER A 132 -5.51 7.95 -1.31
N HIS A 133 -5.22 6.87 -0.58
CA HIS A 133 -4.33 5.81 -1.06
C HIS A 133 -5.07 4.89 -2.04
N PHE A 134 -5.07 5.27 -3.32
CA PHE A 134 -5.85 4.60 -4.37
C PHE A 134 -5.55 3.11 -4.53
N GLU A 135 -4.34 2.66 -4.20
CA GLU A 135 -4.00 1.24 -4.25
C GLU A 135 -4.83 0.37 -3.30
N ALA A 136 -5.19 0.85 -2.11
CA ALA A 136 -6.02 0.06 -1.19
C ALA A 136 -7.43 -0.15 -1.80
N LEU A 137 -7.98 0.90 -2.41
CA LEU A 137 -9.26 0.81 -3.12
C LEU A 137 -9.15 -0.08 -4.38
N ALA A 138 -8.04 -0.02 -5.10
CA ALA A 138 -7.78 -0.90 -6.24
C ALA A 138 -7.63 -2.37 -5.82
N LEU A 139 -7.00 -2.65 -4.68
CA LEU A 139 -6.91 -3.98 -4.09
C LEU A 139 -8.28 -4.51 -3.66
N GLN A 140 -9.16 -3.65 -3.17
CA GLN A 140 -10.55 -4.03 -2.90
C GLN A 140 -11.24 -4.52 -4.17
N VAL A 141 -11.21 -3.71 -5.24
CA VAL A 141 -11.80 -4.08 -6.54
C VAL A 141 -11.19 -5.38 -7.08
N PHE A 142 -9.88 -5.55 -6.93
CA PHE A 142 -9.19 -6.79 -7.30
C PHE A 142 -9.70 -8.00 -6.51
N LEU A 143 -9.81 -7.88 -5.19
CA LEU A 143 -10.26 -8.96 -4.33
C LEU A 143 -11.73 -9.32 -4.59
N ASP A 144 -12.58 -8.32 -4.81
CA ASP A 144 -14.00 -8.52 -5.11
C ASP A 144 -14.21 -9.15 -6.50
N ASP A 145 -13.40 -8.79 -7.51
CA ASP A 145 -13.37 -9.51 -8.78
C ASP A 145 -12.93 -10.97 -8.62
N TYR A 146 -11.86 -11.19 -7.85
CA TYR A 146 -11.31 -12.52 -7.60
C TYR A 146 -12.33 -13.45 -6.92
N LEU A 147 -13.02 -12.95 -5.90
CA LEU A 147 -14.05 -13.68 -5.15
C LEU A 147 -15.41 -13.72 -5.86
N LYS A 148 -15.53 -13.11 -7.05
CA LYS A 148 -16.78 -12.98 -7.83
C LYS A 148 -17.89 -12.22 -7.08
N GLN A 149 -17.53 -11.28 -6.22
CA GLN A 149 -18.46 -10.43 -5.44
C GLN A 149 -18.58 -9.04 -6.07
N ASN A 150 -18.87 -8.96 -7.36
CA ASN A 150 -18.86 -7.70 -8.11
C ASN A 150 -20.26 -7.08 -8.02
N ASP A 151 -20.48 -6.36 -6.95
CA ASP A 151 -21.73 -5.66 -6.63
C ASP A 151 -21.64 -4.15 -6.93
N GLU A 152 -22.67 -3.42 -6.52
CA GLU A 152 -22.74 -1.97 -6.69
C GLU A 152 -21.57 -1.24 -6.01
N ASP A 153 -21.11 -1.73 -4.85
CA ASP A 153 -19.98 -1.15 -4.12
C ASP A 153 -18.67 -1.31 -4.91
N THR A 154 -18.46 -2.46 -5.56
CA THR A 154 -17.32 -2.70 -6.44
C THR A 154 -17.32 -1.72 -7.63
N PHE A 155 -18.48 -1.49 -8.24
CA PHE A 155 -18.60 -0.54 -9.35
C PHE A 155 -18.44 0.92 -8.90
N ALA A 156 -18.92 1.28 -7.71
CA ALA A 156 -18.69 2.60 -7.13
C ALA A 156 -17.20 2.85 -6.83
N ALA A 157 -16.50 1.84 -6.29
CA ALA A 157 -15.06 1.87 -6.07
C ALA A 157 -14.30 2.02 -7.40
N MET A 158 -14.68 1.25 -8.42
CA MET A 158 -14.10 1.35 -9.76
C MET A 158 -14.34 2.73 -10.37
N SER A 159 -15.56 3.28 -10.29
CA SER A 159 -15.88 4.64 -10.75
C SER A 159 -14.96 5.69 -10.11
N THR A 160 -14.76 5.59 -8.79
CA THR A 160 -13.88 6.49 -8.05
C THR A 160 -12.44 6.42 -8.56
N LEU A 161 -11.91 5.21 -8.75
CA LEU A 161 -10.55 4.99 -9.25
C LEU A 161 -10.35 5.53 -10.67
N LEU A 162 -11.30 5.28 -11.58
CA LEU A 162 -11.19 5.71 -12.97
C LEU A 162 -11.28 7.24 -13.13
N ASN A 163 -12.02 7.89 -12.23
CA ASN A 163 -12.17 9.34 -12.26
C ASN A 163 -11.01 10.07 -11.57
N LEU A 164 -10.49 9.53 -10.46
CA LEU A 164 -9.50 10.22 -9.63
C LEU A 164 -8.05 9.77 -9.88
N ALA A 165 -7.85 8.52 -10.26
CA ALA A 165 -6.52 7.90 -10.30
C ALA A 165 -6.22 7.07 -11.57
N PRO A 166 -6.64 7.48 -12.79
CA PRO A 166 -6.41 6.68 -13.99
C PRO A 166 -4.93 6.59 -14.41
N TYR A 167 -4.08 7.45 -13.84
CA TYR A 167 -2.64 7.50 -14.15
C TYR A 167 -1.77 6.75 -13.12
N GLU A 168 -2.35 6.31 -12.01
CA GLU A 168 -1.62 5.61 -10.96
C GLU A 168 -1.24 4.21 -11.42
N LYS A 169 0.05 3.87 -11.36
CA LYS A 169 0.57 2.58 -11.83
C LYS A 169 -0.11 1.41 -11.13
N ASN A 170 -0.20 1.44 -9.80
CA ASN A 170 -0.79 0.34 -9.02
C ASN A 170 -2.29 0.16 -9.35
N VAL A 171 -3.01 1.26 -9.62
CA VAL A 171 -4.41 1.21 -10.07
C VAL A 171 -4.50 0.59 -11.47
N GLN A 172 -3.64 0.99 -12.40
CA GLN A 172 -3.59 0.38 -13.74
C GLN A 172 -3.31 -1.11 -13.66
N GLN A 173 -2.35 -1.54 -12.86
CA GLN A 173 -1.94 -2.95 -12.74
C GLN A 173 -3.02 -3.82 -12.09
N LEU A 174 -3.77 -3.29 -11.12
CA LEU A 174 -4.81 -4.02 -10.41
C LEU A 174 -6.15 -3.99 -11.15
N VAL A 175 -6.60 -2.80 -11.58
CA VAL A 175 -7.94 -2.58 -12.13
C VAL A 175 -7.98 -2.75 -13.65
N GLY A 176 -6.92 -2.39 -14.37
CA GLY A 176 -6.87 -2.48 -15.83
C GLY A 176 -7.22 -3.88 -16.38
N PRO A 177 -6.65 -4.99 -15.86
CA PRO A 177 -6.99 -6.33 -16.32
C PRO A 177 -8.46 -6.70 -16.02
N ILE A 178 -9.02 -6.19 -14.93
CA ILE A 178 -10.43 -6.42 -14.55
C ILE A 178 -11.36 -5.67 -15.50
N MET A 179 -11.01 -4.44 -15.86
CA MET A 179 -11.74 -3.67 -16.87
C MET A 179 -11.79 -4.40 -18.21
N ILE A 180 -10.66 -4.96 -18.64
CA ILE A 180 -10.58 -5.73 -19.88
C ILE A 180 -11.43 -7.00 -19.77
N LYS A 181 -11.29 -7.76 -18.67
CA LYS A 181 -12.04 -8.99 -18.40
C LYS A 181 -13.55 -8.77 -18.46
N ARG A 182 -14.03 -7.66 -17.90
CA ARG A 182 -15.46 -7.37 -17.72
C ARG A 182 -16.02 -6.34 -18.66
N TRP A 183 -15.26 -5.92 -19.68
CA TRP A 183 -15.60 -4.74 -20.48
C TRP A 183 -17.07 -4.67 -20.92
N TYR A 184 -17.62 -5.77 -21.44
CA TYR A 184 -19.00 -5.85 -21.94
C TYR A 184 -20.07 -5.98 -20.84
N GLU A 185 -19.68 -6.22 -19.59
CA GLU A 185 -20.55 -6.24 -18.41
C GLU A 185 -20.58 -4.88 -17.69
N LEU A 186 -19.60 -4.00 -17.96
CA LEU A 186 -19.49 -2.70 -17.30
C LEU A 186 -20.55 -1.72 -17.80
N PRO A 187 -21.11 -0.88 -16.92
CA PRO A 187 -21.92 0.28 -17.32
C PRO A 187 -21.16 1.20 -18.28
N GLY A 188 -21.88 1.82 -19.21
CA GLY A 188 -21.29 2.69 -20.24
C GLY A 188 -20.46 3.86 -19.66
N GLU A 189 -20.84 4.37 -18.49
CA GLU A 189 -20.07 5.41 -17.78
C GLU A 189 -18.67 4.92 -17.35
N LEU A 190 -18.57 3.68 -16.85
CA LEU A 190 -17.29 3.07 -16.49
C LEU A 190 -16.45 2.73 -17.72
N GLN A 191 -17.09 2.34 -18.83
CA GLN A 191 -16.39 2.14 -20.10
C GLN A 191 -15.73 3.45 -20.56
N GLN A 192 -16.49 4.55 -20.58
CA GLN A 192 -15.97 5.88 -20.96
C GLN A 192 -14.85 6.35 -20.02
N ALA A 193 -15.03 6.21 -18.70
CA ALA A 193 -13.99 6.55 -17.74
C ALA A 193 -12.73 5.68 -17.90
N GLY A 194 -12.92 4.41 -18.27
CA GLY A 194 -11.88 3.42 -18.53
C GLY A 194 -10.91 3.78 -19.65
N GLU A 195 -11.35 4.56 -20.64
CA GLU A 195 -10.50 4.95 -21.77
C GLU A 195 -9.26 5.73 -21.31
N LYS A 196 -9.40 6.57 -20.27
CA LYS A 196 -8.26 7.32 -19.71
C LYS A 196 -7.23 6.39 -19.09
N LEU A 197 -7.70 5.43 -18.27
CA LEU A 197 -6.84 4.43 -17.64
C LEU A 197 -6.16 3.55 -18.70
N MET A 198 -6.88 3.15 -19.74
CA MET A 198 -6.28 2.29 -20.77
C MET A 198 -5.26 3.04 -21.62
N THR A 199 -5.54 4.30 -21.96
CA THR A 199 -4.61 5.15 -22.72
C THR A 199 -3.32 5.41 -21.93
N SER A 200 -3.40 5.65 -20.63
CA SER A 200 -2.22 5.81 -19.78
C SER A 200 -1.47 4.50 -19.58
N ALA A 201 -2.17 3.41 -19.28
CA ALA A 201 -1.57 2.08 -19.09
C ALA A 201 -0.83 1.59 -20.33
N LEU A 202 -1.34 1.84 -21.54
CA LEU A 202 -0.66 1.40 -22.76
C LEU A 202 0.60 2.22 -23.09
N ARG A 203 0.80 3.41 -22.50
CA ARG A 203 2.01 4.22 -22.72
C ARG A 203 3.22 3.67 -21.98
N GLU A 204 3.03 3.24 -20.74
CA GLU A 204 4.10 2.74 -19.88
C GLU A 204 4.43 1.28 -20.24
N PRO A 205 5.70 0.89 -20.44
CA PRO A 205 6.04 -0.44 -20.92
C PRO A 205 5.51 -1.59 -20.06
N GLU A 206 5.63 -1.47 -18.74
CA GLU A 206 5.28 -2.54 -17.81
C GLU A 206 3.76 -2.78 -17.75
N THR A 207 2.98 -1.72 -17.58
CA THR A 207 1.51 -1.81 -17.58
C THR A 207 0.98 -2.15 -18.97
N ARG A 208 1.63 -1.68 -20.06
CA ARG A 208 1.27 -2.06 -21.43
C ARG A 208 1.32 -3.57 -21.64
N GLU A 209 2.41 -4.23 -21.26
CA GLU A 209 2.52 -5.68 -21.45
C GLU A 209 1.47 -6.43 -20.64
N GLN A 210 1.16 -5.97 -19.43
CA GLN A 210 0.10 -6.55 -18.61
C GLN A 210 -1.28 -6.36 -19.25
N MET A 211 -1.60 -5.16 -19.76
CA MET A 211 -2.85 -4.91 -20.47
C MET A 211 -2.97 -5.77 -21.72
N LEU A 212 -1.94 -5.82 -22.55
CA LEU A 212 -1.94 -6.64 -23.77
C LEU A 212 -2.07 -8.14 -23.45
N SER A 213 -1.43 -8.62 -22.38
CA SER A 213 -1.59 -9.99 -21.88
C SER A 213 -3.02 -10.27 -21.41
N ALA A 214 -3.64 -9.33 -20.68
CA ALA A 214 -5.04 -9.44 -20.27
C ALA A 214 -5.99 -9.44 -21.48
N MET A 215 -5.78 -8.57 -22.46
CA MET A 215 -6.57 -8.54 -23.71
C MET A 215 -6.45 -9.86 -24.48
N ALA A 216 -5.24 -10.43 -24.56
CA ALA A 216 -4.99 -11.71 -25.19
C ALA A 216 -5.68 -12.88 -24.46
N ARG A 217 -5.69 -12.84 -23.12
CA ARG A 217 -6.32 -13.84 -22.25
C ARG A 217 -7.84 -13.80 -22.35
N TYR A 218 -8.43 -12.62 -22.26
CA TYR A 218 -9.88 -12.44 -22.22
C TYR A 218 -10.51 -12.22 -23.60
N LYS A 219 -9.70 -12.13 -24.66
CA LYS A 219 -10.15 -11.90 -26.03
C LYS A 219 -10.96 -10.60 -26.19
N VAL A 220 -10.56 -9.57 -25.46
CA VAL A 220 -11.16 -8.22 -25.52
C VAL A 220 -10.07 -7.23 -25.91
N ALA A 221 -10.02 -6.83 -27.18
CA ALA A 221 -9.03 -5.87 -27.70
C ALA A 221 -9.67 -4.73 -28.50
N ALA A 222 -10.72 -5.02 -29.28
CA ALA A 222 -11.37 -4.06 -30.17
C ALA A 222 -11.77 -2.72 -29.51
N PRO A 223 -12.32 -2.69 -28.28
CA PRO A 223 -12.69 -1.43 -27.61
C PRO A 223 -11.49 -0.50 -27.35
N PHE A 224 -10.28 -1.07 -27.27
CA PHE A 224 -9.07 -0.35 -26.86
C PHE A 224 -8.16 0.01 -28.04
N SER A 225 -8.59 -0.23 -29.28
CA SER A 225 -7.84 0.09 -30.50
C SER A 225 -7.51 1.58 -30.64
N CYS A 226 -8.33 2.47 -30.05
CA CYS A 226 -8.10 3.91 -30.02
C CYS A 226 -7.04 4.36 -29.01
N CYS A 227 -6.75 3.55 -27.99
CA CYS A 227 -5.87 3.91 -26.86
C CYS A 227 -4.38 3.72 -27.15
N SER A 228 -4.02 3.27 -28.36
CA SER A 228 -2.63 2.94 -28.71
C SER A 228 -1.72 4.18 -28.73
N PRO A 229 -0.54 4.14 -28.08
CA PRO A 229 0.41 5.26 -28.09
C PRO A 229 1.27 5.32 -29.35
N ASN A 230 1.41 4.22 -30.11
CA ASN A 230 2.32 4.14 -31.25
C ASN A 230 1.95 3.02 -32.24
N LYS A 231 2.58 3.03 -33.42
CA LYS A 231 2.31 2.06 -34.49
C LYS A 231 2.55 0.59 -34.06
N ALA A 232 3.56 0.34 -33.23
CA ALA A 232 3.88 -1.02 -32.77
C ALA A 232 2.77 -1.58 -31.86
N THR A 233 2.28 -0.76 -30.92
CA THR A 233 1.17 -1.14 -30.03
C THR A 233 -0.12 -1.31 -30.83
N SER A 234 -0.38 -0.45 -31.81
CA SER A 234 -1.54 -0.58 -32.72
C SER A 234 -1.50 -1.89 -33.50
N ALA A 235 -0.32 -2.31 -33.97
CA ALA A 235 -0.17 -3.58 -34.69
C ALA A 235 -0.50 -4.77 -33.77
N ARG A 236 -0.02 -4.75 -32.53
CA ARG A 236 -0.33 -5.79 -31.53
C ARG A 236 -1.82 -5.84 -31.20
N LEU A 237 -2.48 -4.70 -31.00
CA LEU A 237 -3.93 -4.65 -30.74
C LEU A 237 -4.74 -5.25 -31.90
N ARG A 238 -4.38 -4.94 -33.16
CA ARG A 238 -5.04 -5.52 -34.33
C ARG A 238 -4.85 -7.04 -34.43
N MET A 239 -3.66 -7.54 -34.08
CA MET A 239 -3.43 -8.99 -34.02
C MET A 239 -4.32 -9.64 -32.97
N LEU A 240 -4.39 -9.07 -31.77
CA LEU A 240 -5.26 -9.58 -30.70
C LEU A 240 -6.74 -9.54 -31.08
N GLU A 241 -7.17 -8.48 -31.77
CA GLU A 241 -8.53 -8.35 -32.30
C GLU A 241 -8.85 -9.44 -33.33
N ALA A 242 -7.94 -9.69 -34.28
CA ALA A 242 -8.10 -10.76 -35.28
C ALA A 242 -8.14 -12.16 -34.64
N GLU A 243 -7.31 -12.40 -33.63
CA GLU A 243 -7.34 -13.66 -32.86
C GLU A 243 -8.65 -13.85 -32.10
N ALA A 244 -9.18 -12.79 -31.49
CA ALA A 244 -10.46 -12.82 -30.79
C ALA A 244 -11.63 -13.10 -31.74
N ALA A 245 -11.65 -12.47 -32.91
CA ALA A 245 -12.68 -12.71 -33.94
C ALA A 245 -12.68 -14.15 -34.47
N ASN A 246 -11.52 -14.81 -34.48
CA ASN A 246 -11.41 -16.21 -34.89
C ASN A 246 -11.81 -17.21 -33.79
N ALA A 247 -11.86 -16.78 -32.52
CA ALA A 247 -12.22 -17.63 -31.39
C ALA A 247 -13.74 -17.84 -31.25
N THR A 248 -14.57 -16.95 -31.79
CA THR A 248 -16.04 -17.08 -31.80
C THR A 248 -16.57 -18.03 -32.89
N TYR A 249 -15.71 -18.53 -33.79
CA TYR A 249 -16.07 -19.47 -34.87
C TYR A 249 -15.64 -20.93 -34.62
N ARG A 250 -15.35 -21.30 -33.36
CA ARG A 250 -15.08 -22.69 -32.94
C ARG A 250 -16.03 -23.10 -31.83
#